data_AF-A0A9P6TJD8-F1
#
_entry.id   AF-A0A9P6TJD8-F1
#
_cell.length_a   1.000
_cell.length_b   1.000
_cell.length_c   1.000
_cell.angle_alpha   90.00
_cell.angle_beta   90.00
_cell.angle_gamma   90.00
#
_symmetry.space_group_name_H-M   'P 1'
#
loop_
_entity.id
_entity.type
_entity.pdbx_description
1 polymer ?
#
loop_
_entity_poly.entity_id
_entity_poly.type
_entity_poly.pdbx_seq_one_letter_code
_entity_poly.pdbx_strand_id
1 'polypeptide(L)'
;MTVQKKKHDLIHKATVKGQYYKTLAKEDQDLATPDYVKEIFGERTIDEDGNVVKYQNGTKDNKDNKSSKGNKRKVESDDDRVFDLDNPSSDEEEEEAPKRKKSQPKDDEASKRHKPNPFKAQLDVRKLAKEELQKERAEKQRKFEEQKKAKEEYLRGRRRERSKMLAKNKKGQPNMATQMDVLLEKIKKQTDN
;
A
#
# COMPACT_ATOMS: atom_id res chain seq x y z
N MET A 1 7.91 -35.19 2.91
CA MET A 1 9.28 -34.66 3.10
C MET A 1 9.71 -34.88 4.55
N THR A 2 10.90 -35.43 4.80
CA THR A 2 11.42 -35.65 6.15
C THR A 2 11.77 -34.31 6.83
N VAL A 3 11.62 -34.22 8.15
CA VAL A 3 11.88 -32.99 8.94
C VAL A 3 13.32 -32.48 8.74
N GLN A 4 14.27 -33.39 8.54
CA GLN A 4 15.67 -33.07 8.26
C GLN A 4 15.85 -32.30 6.95
N LYS A 5 15.11 -32.65 5.89
CA LYS A 5 15.16 -31.93 4.61
C LYS A 5 14.60 -30.51 4.74
N LYS A 6 13.49 -30.33 5.48
CA LYS A 6 12.93 -29.00 5.76
C LYS A 6 13.91 -28.11 6.53
N LYS A 7 14.59 -28.66 7.55
CA LYS A 7 15.62 -27.94 8.32
C LYS A 7 16.79 -27.51 7.44
N HIS A 8 17.27 -28.42 6.58
CA HIS A 8 18.35 -28.13 5.64
C HIS A 8 17.96 -27.03 4.65
N ASP A 9 16.74 -27.09 4.10
CA ASP A 9 16.23 -26.08 3.17
C ASP A 9 16.08 -24.70 3.83
N LEU A 10 15.64 -24.66 5.09
CA LEU A 10 15.57 -23.42 5.87
C LEU A 10 16.95 -22.80 6.09
N ILE A 11 17.94 -23.62 6.48
CA ILE A 11 19.31 -23.17 6.67
C ILE A 11 19.89 -22.66 5.35
N HIS A 12 19.72 -23.40 4.26
CA HIS A 12 20.20 -23.01 2.94
C HIS A 12 19.56 -21.70 2.45
N LYS A 13 18.25 -21.51 2.66
CA LYS A 13 17.58 -20.24 2.33
C LYS A 13 18.13 -19.07 3.15
N ALA A 14 18.41 -19.29 4.43
CA ALA A 14 18.98 -18.26 5.29
C ALA A 14 20.42 -17.91 4.89
N THR A 15 21.26 -18.89 4.55
CA THR A 15 22.64 -18.66 4.12
C THR A 15 22.70 -17.93 2.78
N VAL A 16 21.88 -18.33 1.80
CA VAL A 16 21.78 -17.66 0.49
C VAL A 16 21.32 -16.20 0.65
N LYS A 17 20.30 -15.95 1.47
CA LYS A 17 19.87 -14.57 1.78
C LYS A 17 21.00 -13.75 2.43
N GLY A 18 21.68 -14.32 3.41
CA GLY A 18 22.81 -13.66 4.08
C GLY A 18 23.97 -13.33 3.13
N GLN A 19 24.27 -14.21 2.17
CA GLN A 19 25.27 -13.95 1.14
C GLN A 19 24.83 -12.85 0.17
N TYR A 20 23.56 -12.86 -0.26
CA TYR A 20 23.00 -11.85 -1.16
C TYR A 20 23.02 -10.43 -0.56
N TYR A 21 22.66 -10.26 0.72
CA TYR A 21 22.75 -8.95 1.36
C TYR A 21 24.20 -8.47 1.54
N LYS A 22 25.15 -9.39 1.73
CA LYS A 22 26.58 -9.05 1.80
C LYS A 22 27.13 -8.62 0.45
N THR A 23 26.64 -9.15 -0.67
CA THR A 23 27.05 -8.69 -2.00
C THR A 23 26.43 -7.34 -2.33
N LEU A 24 25.14 -7.14 -2.02
CA LEU A 24 24.49 -5.83 -2.18
C LEU A 24 25.19 -4.72 -1.40
N ALA A 25 25.57 -4.98 -0.14
CA ALA A 25 26.27 -3.99 0.67
C ALA A 25 27.66 -3.61 0.14
N LYS A 26 28.29 -4.48 -0.66
CA LYS A 26 29.56 -4.18 -1.34
C LYS A 26 29.32 -3.41 -2.64
N GLU A 27 28.32 -3.82 -3.43
CA GLU A 27 27.92 -3.11 -4.65
C GLU A 27 27.47 -1.67 -4.34
N ASP A 28 26.76 -1.43 -3.23
CA ASP A 28 26.38 -0.08 -2.80
C ASP A 28 27.59 0.83 -2.46
N GLN A 29 28.73 0.24 -2.07
CA GLN A 29 29.98 0.99 -1.85
C GLN A 29 30.67 1.34 -3.18
N ASP A 30 30.65 0.44 -4.15
CA ASP A 30 31.23 0.66 -5.48
C ASP A 30 30.37 1.62 -6.33
N LEU A 31 29.07 1.73 -6.05
CA LEU A 31 28.15 2.72 -6.62
C LEU A 31 28.04 4.02 -5.81
N ALA A 32 28.86 4.19 -4.77
CA ALA A 32 28.86 5.42 -3.97
C ALA A 32 29.15 6.63 -4.86
N THR A 33 28.36 7.68 -4.70
CA THR A 33 28.52 8.92 -5.46
C THR A 33 29.92 9.50 -5.18
N PRO A 34 30.70 9.88 -6.20
CA PRO A 34 32.03 10.45 -6.01
C PRO A 34 32.01 11.69 -5.10
N ASP A 35 33.07 11.89 -4.32
CA ASP A 35 33.08 12.90 -3.25
C ASP A 35 32.90 14.33 -3.76
N TYR A 36 33.39 14.66 -4.95
CA TYR A 36 33.16 15.97 -5.57
C TYR A 36 31.68 16.27 -5.84
N VAL A 37 30.86 15.25 -6.10
CA VAL A 37 29.41 15.42 -6.30
C VAL A 37 28.72 15.67 -4.95
N LYS A 38 29.19 15.03 -3.88
CA LYS A 38 28.68 15.29 -2.53
C LYS A 38 29.03 16.70 -2.06
N GLU A 39 30.17 17.24 -2.46
CA GLU A 39 30.58 18.62 -2.15
C GLU A 39 29.69 19.65 -2.88
N ILE A 40 29.42 19.44 -4.17
CA ILE A 40 28.61 20.37 -4.97
C ILE A 40 27.13 20.37 -4.55
N PHE A 41 26.58 19.20 -4.23
CA PHE A 41 25.14 19.04 -3.97
C PHE A 41 24.78 18.88 -2.48
N GLY A 42 25.75 18.66 -1.60
CA GLY A 42 25.53 18.50 -0.15
C GLY A 42 25.57 19.79 0.66
N GLU A 43 26.18 20.87 0.14
CA GLU A 43 26.38 22.11 0.91
C GLU A 43 25.28 23.15 0.77
N ARG A 44 24.46 23.08 -0.29
CA ARG A 44 23.48 24.13 -0.63
C ARG A 44 22.13 23.51 -0.97
N THR A 45 21.16 23.68 -0.07
CA THR A 45 19.76 23.37 -0.33
C THR A 45 18.95 24.65 -0.37
N ILE A 46 17.97 24.70 -1.26
CA ILE A 46 17.01 25.80 -1.37
C ILE A 46 15.83 25.45 -0.47
N ASP A 47 15.46 26.35 0.46
CA ASP A 47 14.28 26.16 1.31
C ASP A 47 12.96 26.39 0.53
N GLU A 48 11.82 26.12 1.16
CA GLU A 48 10.49 26.28 0.54
C GLU A 48 10.19 27.73 0.12
N ASP A 49 10.96 28.70 0.64
CA ASP A 49 10.87 30.13 0.35
C ASP A 49 11.88 30.58 -0.72
N GLY A 50 12.68 29.66 -1.27
CA GLY A 50 13.62 29.96 -2.37
C GLY A 50 14.98 30.52 -1.92
N ASN A 51 15.28 30.54 -0.62
CA ASN A 51 16.54 31.03 -0.08
C ASN A 51 17.59 29.91 0.03
N VAL A 52 18.85 30.26 -0.19
CA VAL A 52 19.98 29.33 -0.09
C VAL A 52 20.41 29.22 1.37
N VAL A 53 20.09 28.10 2.01
CA VAL A 53 20.44 27.84 3.42
C VAL A 53 21.56 26.80 3.50
N LYS A 54 22.53 27.02 4.40
CA LYS A 54 23.64 26.10 4.67
C LYS A 54 23.11 24.87 5.40
N TYR A 55 23.32 23.68 4.84
CA TYR A 55 22.89 22.43 5.47
C TYR A 55 23.73 22.17 6.73
N GLN A 56 23.13 22.28 7.92
CA GLN A 56 23.74 21.76 9.14
C GLN A 56 23.51 20.24 9.17
N ASN A 57 24.50 19.48 8.70
CA ASN A 57 24.56 18.04 8.96
C ASN A 57 24.85 17.82 10.45
N GLY A 58 23.78 17.66 11.24
CA GLY A 58 23.84 17.18 12.61
C GLY A 58 24.49 15.79 12.67
N THR A 59 25.46 15.68 13.57
CA THR A 59 26.08 14.43 14.02
C THR A 59 25.02 13.41 14.47
N LYS A 60 25.14 12.21 13.89
CA LYS A 60 24.60 10.88 14.23
C LYS A 60 23.85 10.76 15.58
N ASP A 61 22.61 10.29 15.51
CA ASP A 61 22.15 9.14 16.30
C ASP A 61 21.00 8.39 15.58
N ASN A 62 21.11 7.07 15.59
CA ASN A 62 20.22 6.10 14.94
C ASN A 62 18.81 6.09 15.56
N LYS A 63 17.75 6.25 14.76
CA LYS A 63 16.72 5.21 14.53
C LYS A 63 15.59 5.72 13.65
N ASP A 64 15.12 4.80 12.83
CA ASP A 64 13.80 4.73 12.23
C ASP A 64 13.47 5.61 11.01
N ASN A 65 13.08 4.85 9.98
CA ASN A 65 12.21 5.18 8.86
C ASN A 65 12.74 6.03 7.71
N LYS A 66 12.88 5.30 6.59
CA LYS A 66 12.17 5.54 5.32
C LYS A 66 12.05 7.02 4.93
N SER A 67 12.63 7.34 3.77
CA SER A 67 11.83 7.37 2.55
C SER A 67 12.63 7.90 1.37
N SER A 68 12.43 7.22 0.24
CA SER A 68 12.32 7.85 -1.08
C SER A 68 13.61 8.46 -1.68
N LYS A 69 13.87 8.47 -2.98
CA LYS A 69 12.97 8.31 -4.13
C LYS A 69 13.82 8.20 -5.40
N GLY A 70 13.33 7.41 -6.35
CA GLY A 70 13.54 7.63 -7.79
C GLY A 70 14.54 6.65 -8.42
N ASN A 71 14.26 6.00 -9.54
CA ASN A 71 13.15 6.15 -10.45
C ASN A 71 13.11 4.94 -11.43
N LYS A 72 11.88 4.55 -11.79
CA LYS A 72 11.50 4.05 -13.13
C LYS A 72 11.89 2.63 -13.54
N ARG A 73 10.91 1.73 -13.49
CA ARG A 73 10.54 0.83 -14.59
C ARG A 73 9.06 0.45 -14.46
N LYS A 74 8.37 0.38 -15.61
CA LYS A 74 7.06 -0.25 -15.76
C LYS A 74 7.18 -1.69 -15.21
N VAL A 75 6.52 -1.96 -14.10
CA VAL A 75 6.15 -3.32 -13.70
C VAL A 75 4.65 -3.25 -13.49
N GLU A 76 3.92 -4.07 -14.25
CA GLU A 76 2.55 -4.43 -13.92
C GLU A 76 2.60 -5.07 -12.53
N SER A 77 2.26 -4.27 -11.52
CA SER A 77 2.33 -4.68 -10.11
C SER A 77 1.02 -5.36 -9.75
N ASP A 78 1.02 -6.68 -9.87
CA ASP A 78 0.13 -7.61 -9.17
C ASP A 78 0.50 -7.72 -7.66
N ASP A 79 1.13 -6.68 -7.09
CA ASP A 79 1.87 -6.71 -5.82
C ASP A 79 1.49 -5.54 -4.87
N ASP A 80 0.25 -5.05 -4.97
CA ASP A 80 -0.42 -4.31 -3.88
C ASP A 80 -1.33 -5.26 -3.07
N ARG A 81 -0.94 -6.54 -2.95
CA ARG A 81 -1.51 -7.41 -1.91
C ARG A 81 -1.00 -6.88 -0.58
N VAL A 82 -1.81 -6.05 0.07
CA VAL A 82 -1.66 -5.69 1.47
C VAL A 82 -1.49 -7.01 2.23
N PHE A 83 -0.27 -7.28 2.67
CA PHE A 83 0.05 -8.45 3.49
C PHE A 83 -0.65 -8.22 4.83
N ASP A 84 -1.85 -8.79 4.95
CA ASP A 84 -2.62 -8.80 6.17
C ASP A 84 -1.95 -9.78 7.13
N LEU A 85 -0.89 -9.33 7.80
CA LEU A 85 -0.11 -10.09 8.79
C LEU A 85 -0.96 -10.51 10.01
N ASP A 86 -2.16 -9.94 10.15
CA ASP A 86 -3.15 -10.29 11.16
C ASP A 86 -4.35 -11.05 10.58
N ASN A 87 -4.22 -11.66 9.39
CA ASN A 87 -5.12 -12.74 9.01
C ASN A 87 -4.61 -14.02 9.70
N PRO A 88 -5.12 -14.41 10.88
CA PRO A 88 -4.86 -15.76 11.37
C PRO A 88 -5.36 -16.68 10.27
N SER A 89 -4.44 -17.49 9.73
CA SER A 89 -4.75 -18.62 8.87
C SER A 89 -5.98 -19.31 9.43
N SER A 90 -7.12 -19.11 8.77
CA SER A 90 -8.39 -19.79 9.04
C SER A 90 -8.25 -21.20 8.49
N ASP A 91 -7.39 -21.98 9.12
CA ASP A 91 -7.20 -23.41 8.91
C ASP A 91 -7.68 -24.13 10.18
N GLU A 92 -8.94 -23.88 10.52
CA GLU A 92 -9.76 -24.83 11.27
C GLU A 92 -10.74 -25.44 10.25
N GLU A 93 -10.21 -26.30 9.38
CA GLU A 93 -11.00 -27.39 8.80
C GLU A 93 -11.40 -28.30 9.97
N GLU A 94 -12.54 -27.99 10.56
CA GLU A 94 -13.27 -28.93 11.40
C GLU A 94 -13.74 -30.06 10.47
N GLU A 95 -13.03 -31.19 10.49
CA GLU A 95 -13.41 -32.39 9.77
C GLU A 95 -14.88 -32.73 10.10
N GLU A 96 -15.77 -32.51 9.13
CA GLU A 96 -17.13 -33.07 9.16
C GLU A 96 -17.00 -34.60 9.12
N ALA A 97 -17.04 -35.20 10.31
CA ALA A 97 -17.23 -36.63 10.47
C ALA A 97 -18.50 -37.08 9.71
N PRO A 98 -18.47 -38.21 8.97
CA PRO A 98 -19.60 -38.64 8.16
C PRO A 98 -20.82 -38.97 9.04
N LYS A 99 -21.87 -38.17 8.86
CA LYS A 99 -23.21 -38.32 9.45
C LYS A 99 -23.81 -39.69 9.08
N ARG A 100 -23.70 -40.66 10.00
CA ARG A 100 -24.55 -41.85 9.97
C ARG A 100 -25.95 -41.49 10.46
N LYS A 101 -26.86 -41.31 9.50
CA LYS A 101 -28.31 -41.23 9.73
C LYS A 101 -28.80 -42.53 10.38
N LYS A 102 -29.26 -42.45 11.63
CA LYS A 102 -30.32 -43.32 12.14
C LYS A 102 -31.31 -42.46 12.93
N SER A 103 -32.38 -42.13 12.21
CA SER A 103 -33.66 -41.64 12.70
C SER A 103 -34.20 -42.53 13.82
N GLN A 104 -34.54 -41.92 14.96
CA GLN A 104 -35.83 -42.15 15.60
C GLN A 104 -36.36 -40.82 16.16
N PRO A 105 -37.60 -40.42 15.83
CA PRO A 105 -38.27 -39.32 16.49
C PRO A 105 -38.84 -39.87 17.81
N LYS A 106 -38.38 -39.34 18.92
CA LYS A 106 -39.12 -39.42 20.17
C LYS A 106 -39.41 -38.01 20.59
N ASP A 107 -40.68 -37.67 20.42
CA ASP A 107 -41.35 -36.51 20.97
C ASP A 107 -41.18 -36.54 22.49
N ASP A 108 -40.21 -35.79 22.99
CA ASP A 108 -40.12 -35.38 24.39
C ASP A 108 -39.88 -33.87 24.41
N GLU A 109 -40.95 -33.12 24.13
CA GLU A 109 -41.09 -31.67 24.35
C GLU A 109 -41.09 -31.30 25.84
N ALA A 110 -40.18 -31.87 26.63
CA ALA A 110 -39.90 -31.38 27.97
C ALA A 110 -38.81 -30.32 27.83
N SER A 111 -39.22 -29.06 27.95
CA SER A 111 -38.37 -27.87 28.05
C SER A 111 -37.15 -28.14 28.92
N LYS A 112 -36.04 -28.57 28.30
CA LYS A 112 -34.74 -28.55 28.96
C LYS A 112 -34.48 -27.08 29.17
N ARG A 113 -34.75 -26.60 30.37
CA ARG A 113 -34.40 -25.27 30.86
C ARG A 113 -32.88 -25.20 30.77
N HIS A 114 -32.37 -24.92 29.57
CA HIS A 114 -30.96 -24.78 29.31
C HIS A 114 -30.51 -23.64 30.18
N LYS A 115 -29.65 -23.97 31.16
CA LYS A 115 -29.03 -22.96 32.00
C LYS A 115 -28.43 -21.91 31.06
N PRO A 116 -28.72 -20.61 31.26
CA PRO A 116 -28.16 -19.59 30.40
C PRO A 116 -26.65 -19.73 30.40
N ASN A 117 -26.05 -19.70 29.20
CA ASN A 117 -24.61 -19.80 29.07
C ASN A 117 -23.96 -18.68 29.91
N PRO A 118 -23.14 -19.01 30.91
CA PRO A 118 -22.58 -18.02 31.83
C PRO A 118 -21.70 -16.99 31.12
N PHE A 119 -21.24 -17.28 29.89
CA PHE A 119 -20.41 -16.38 29.09
C PHE A 119 -21.16 -15.66 27.97
N LYS A 120 -22.50 -15.76 27.90
CA LYS A 120 -23.28 -15.15 26.80
C LYS A 120 -23.02 -13.64 26.69
N ALA A 121 -23.04 -12.93 27.81
CA ALA A 121 -22.73 -11.50 27.84
C ALA A 121 -21.32 -11.19 27.31
N GLN A 122 -20.31 -11.99 27.69
CA GLN A 122 -18.94 -11.80 27.23
C GLN A 122 -18.78 -12.12 25.73
N LEU A 123 -19.50 -13.12 25.22
CA LEU A 123 -19.53 -13.44 23.80
C LEU A 123 -20.19 -12.33 22.98
N ASP A 124 -21.27 -11.75 23.48
CA ASP A 124 -21.98 -10.67 22.79
C ASP A 124 -21.12 -9.39 22.75
N VAL A 125 -20.44 -9.02 23.85
CA VAL A 125 -19.46 -7.92 23.85
C VAL A 125 -18.33 -8.16 22.84
N ARG A 126 -17.80 -9.40 22.78
CA ARG A 126 -16.74 -9.76 21.81
C ARG A 126 -17.24 -9.69 20.36
N LYS A 127 -18.51 -10.04 20.10
CA LYS A 127 -19.10 -9.93 18.76
C LYS A 127 -19.25 -8.47 18.35
N LEU A 128 -19.80 -7.63 19.22
CA LEU A 128 -19.96 -6.20 18.95
C LEU A 128 -18.59 -5.55 18.66
N ALA A 129 -17.58 -5.83 19.47
CA ALA A 129 -16.22 -5.31 19.24
C ALA A 129 -15.63 -5.76 17.89
N LYS A 130 -15.88 -7.00 17.45
CA LYS A 130 -15.45 -7.50 16.14
C LYS A 130 -16.18 -6.80 15.00
N GLU A 131 -17.48 -6.60 15.13
CA GLU A 131 -18.29 -5.91 14.11
C GLU A 131 -17.88 -4.44 13.97
N GLU A 132 -17.63 -3.76 15.09
CA GLU A 132 -17.13 -2.38 15.09
C GLU A 132 -15.77 -2.28 14.39
N LEU A 133 -14.84 -3.17 14.72
CA LEU A 133 -13.51 -3.23 14.06
C LEU A 133 -13.64 -3.49 12.55
N GLN A 134 -14.53 -4.38 12.14
CA GLN A 134 -14.78 -4.66 10.72
C GLN A 134 -15.38 -3.45 10.00
N LYS A 135 -16.32 -2.74 10.62
CA LYS A 135 -16.91 -1.51 10.08
C LYS A 135 -15.85 -0.42 9.93
N GLU A 136 -15.04 -0.17 10.95
CA GLU A 136 -13.96 0.83 10.90
C GLU A 136 -12.98 0.51 9.76
N ARG A 137 -12.59 -0.77 9.62
CA ARG A 137 -11.71 -1.22 8.54
C ARG A 137 -12.33 -0.99 7.16
N ALA A 138 -13.60 -1.33 6.99
CA ALA A 138 -14.33 -1.15 5.73
C ALA A 138 -14.48 0.34 5.38
N GLU A 139 -14.78 1.19 6.37
CA GLU A 139 -14.86 2.64 6.16
C GLU A 139 -13.51 3.24 5.75
N LYS A 140 -12.43 2.81 6.40
CA LYS A 140 -11.07 3.27 6.06
C LYS A 140 -10.69 2.86 4.63
N GLN A 141 -11.03 1.64 4.23
CA GLN A 141 -10.81 1.16 2.87
C GLN A 141 -11.63 1.97 1.85
N ARG A 142 -12.92 2.22 2.13
CA ARG A 142 -13.77 3.06 1.26
C ARG A 142 -13.20 4.47 1.07
N LYS A 143 -12.82 5.14 2.17
CA LYS A 143 -12.21 6.48 2.11
C LYS A 143 -10.93 6.48 1.27
N PHE A 144 -10.09 5.45 1.43
CA PHE A 144 -8.87 5.32 0.63
C PHE A 144 -9.17 5.14 -0.87
N GLU A 145 -10.13 4.28 -1.21
CA GLU A 145 -10.57 4.09 -2.60
C GLU A 145 -11.17 5.36 -3.21
N GLU A 146 -11.98 6.09 -2.45
CA GLU A 146 -12.56 7.37 -2.89
C GLU A 146 -11.46 8.40 -3.19
N GLN A 147 -10.48 8.55 -2.29
CA GLN A 147 -9.34 9.44 -2.52
C GLN A 147 -8.50 9.01 -3.73
N LYS A 148 -8.29 7.71 -3.90
CA LYS A 148 -7.57 7.16 -5.05
C LYS A 148 -8.32 7.46 -6.35
N LYS A 149 -9.62 7.21 -6.41
CA LYS A 149 -10.48 7.52 -7.57
C LYS A 149 -10.49 9.01 -7.87
N ALA A 150 -10.65 9.88 -6.88
CA ALA A 150 -10.61 11.33 -7.06
C ALA A 150 -9.26 11.80 -7.65
N LYS A 151 -8.16 11.24 -7.17
CA LYS A 151 -6.82 11.52 -7.71
C LYS A 151 -6.66 11.04 -9.15
N GLU A 152 -7.14 9.83 -9.46
CA GLU A 152 -7.12 9.28 -10.81
C GLU A 152 -7.95 10.13 -11.78
N GLU A 153 -9.13 10.58 -11.37
CA GLU A 153 -10.00 11.46 -12.16
C GLU A 153 -9.36 12.82 -12.42
N TYR A 154 -8.76 13.44 -11.40
CA TYR A 154 -8.00 14.67 -11.55
C TYR A 154 -6.85 14.51 -12.55
N LEU A 155 -6.06 13.45 -12.41
CA LEU A 155 -4.94 13.16 -13.33
C LEU A 155 -5.44 12.89 -14.75
N ARG A 156 -6.58 12.19 -14.89
CA ARG A 156 -7.23 11.94 -16.18
C ARG A 156 -7.65 13.25 -16.85
N GLY A 157 -8.28 14.15 -16.09
CA GLY A 157 -8.65 15.49 -16.56
C GLY A 157 -7.42 16.28 -17.02
N ARG A 158 -6.42 16.39 -16.16
CA ARG A 158 -5.15 17.09 -16.46
C ARG A 158 -4.45 16.53 -17.69
N ARG A 159 -4.43 15.20 -17.87
CA ARG A 159 -3.80 14.56 -19.04
C ARG A 159 -4.54 14.93 -20.33
N ARG A 160 -5.87 14.98 -20.31
CA ARG A 160 -6.68 15.40 -21.46
C ARG A 160 -6.42 16.85 -21.83
N GLU A 161 -6.43 17.76 -20.86
CA GLU A 161 -6.11 19.18 -21.08
C GLU A 161 -4.69 19.35 -21.63
N ARG A 162 -3.71 18.68 -21.02
CA ARG A 162 -2.32 18.69 -21.50
C ARG A 162 -2.22 18.16 -22.94
N SER A 163 -2.95 17.10 -23.26
CA SER A 163 -2.99 16.55 -24.61
C SER A 163 -3.58 17.53 -25.62
N LYS A 164 -4.62 18.28 -25.24
CA LYS A 164 -5.21 19.34 -26.09
C LYS A 164 -4.22 20.48 -26.32
N MET A 165 -3.56 20.97 -25.26
CA MET A 165 -2.57 22.05 -25.38
C MET A 165 -1.34 21.64 -26.20
N LEU A 166 -0.92 20.38 -26.12
CA LEU A 166 0.24 19.85 -26.86
C LEU A 166 -0.13 19.26 -28.23
N ALA A 167 -1.40 19.32 -28.63
CA ALA A 167 -1.84 18.82 -29.91
C ALA A 167 -1.14 19.59 -31.04
N LYS A 168 -0.62 18.84 -32.01
CA LYS A 168 0.06 19.36 -33.19
C LYS A 168 -0.72 19.00 -34.45
N ASN A 169 -0.65 19.85 -35.46
CA ASN A 169 -1.22 19.57 -36.77
C ASN A 169 -0.34 18.56 -37.54
N LYS A 170 -0.78 18.13 -38.74
CA LYS A 170 -0.03 17.19 -39.60
C LYS A 170 1.37 17.71 -39.98
N LYS A 171 1.59 19.03 -39.93
CA LYS A 171 2.87 19.70 -40.20
C LYS A 171 3.73 19.85 -38.93
N GLY A 172 3.32 19.30 -37.80
CA GLY A 172 4.04 19.37 -36.53
C GLY A 172 3.94 20.71 -35.78
N GLN A 173 3.19 21.67 -36.31
CA GLN A 173 2.98 22.97 -35.65
C GLN A 173 1.91 22.85 -34.56
N PRO A 174 1.98 23.65 -33.48
CA PRO A 174 0.94 23.69 -32.46
C PRO A 174 -0.43 24.05 -33.05
N ASN A 175 -1.48 23.36 -32.60
CA ASN A 175 -2.84 23.72 -32.99
C ASN A 175 -3.34 24.93 -32.16
N MET A 176 -3.11 26.13 -32.71
CA MET A 176 -3.40 27.40 -32.04
C MET A 176 -4.87 27.55 -31.63
N ALA A 177 -5.82 27.08 -32.44
CA ALA A 177 -7.24 27.15 -32.11
C ALA A 177 -7.53 26.43 -30.77
N THR A 178 -7.11 25.16 -30.66
CA THR A 178 -7.29 24.38 -29.43
C THR A 178 -6.53 24.92 -28.23
N GLN A 179 -5.38 25.58 -28.45
CA GLN A 179 -4.63 26.22 -27.37
C GLN A 179 -5.35 27.47 -26.86
N MET A 180 -5.89 28.28 -27.77
CA MET A 180 -6.66 29.47 -27.43
C MET A 180 -7.94 29.10 -26.68
N ASP A 181 -8.67 28.07 -27.10
CA ASP A 181 -9.87 27.59 -26.40
C ASP A 181 -9.56 27.23 -24.93
N VAL A 182 -8.49 26.47 -24.70
CA VAL A 182 -8.06 26.10 -23.33
C VAL A 182 -7.62 27.33 -22.52
N LEU A 183 -6.99 28.32 -23.16
CA LEU A 183 -6.58 29.55 -22.49
C LEU A 183 -7.79 30.40 -22.09
N LEU A 184 -8.77 30.54 -23.00
CA LEU A 184 -10.01 31.26 -22.77
C LEU A 184 -10.86 30.58 -21.69
N GLU A 185 -10.95 29.25 -21.69
CA GLU A 185 -11.60 28.49 -20.61
C GLU A 185 -10.95 28.77 -19.24
N LYS A 186 -9.62 28.84 -19.17
CA LYS A 186 -8.90 29.17 -17.93
C LYS A 186 -9.16 30.60 -17.47
N ILE A 187 -9.14 31.56 -18.39
CA ILE A 187 -9.44 32.97 -18.08
C ILE A 187 -10.87 33.09 -17.55
N LYS A 188 -11.86 32.49 -18.22
CA LYS A 188 -13.26 32.46 -17.74
C LYS A 188 -13.38 31.84 -16.35
N LYS A 189 -12.72 30.71 -16.13
CA LYS A 189 -12.71 30.08 -14.81
C LYS A 189 -12.07 30.95 -13.72
N GLN A 190 -11.09 31.79 -14.06
CA GLN A 190 -10.50 32.74 -13.12
C GLN A 190 -11.41 33.94 -12.86
N THR A 191 -12.24 34.34 -13.82
CA THR A 191 -13.18 35.46 -13.63
C THR A 191 -14.45 35.04 -12.87
N ASP A 192 -14.84 33.77 -12.97
CA ASP A 192 -16.07 33.25 -12.35
C ASP A 192 -15.87 32.71 -10.93
N ASN A 193 -14.61 32.58 -10.46
CA ASN A 193 -14.26 32.25 -9.07
C ASN A 193 -13.87 33.51 -8.29
#